data_AF-A0A2A3VH43-F1
#
_entry.id   AF-A0A2A3VH43-F1
#
_cell.length_a   1.000
_cell.length_b   1.000
_cell.length_c   1.000
_cell.angle_alpha   90.00
_cell.angle_beta   90.00
_cell.angle_gamma   90.00
#
_symmetry.space_group_name_H-M   'P 1'
#
loop_
_entity.id
_entity.type
_entity.pdbx_description
1 polymer ?
#
loop_
_entity_poly.entity_id
_entity_poly.type
_entity_poly.pdbx_seq_one_letter_code
_entity_poly.pdbx_strand_id
1 'polypeptide(L)'
;MSSAAPETLSNAEIAREIQALQARAFERYEDAALQAEADPARSEAIYARAERETAPWIARASALNDERVARYRRRAQRWRRAAMSVGLVGACVVVWMMARTA
;
A
#
# COMPACT_ATOMS: atom_id res chain seq x y z
N MET A 1 16.73 -12.67 8.69
CA MET A 1 15.30 -12.90 9.01
C MET A 1 14.52 -12.89 7.71
N SER A 2 13.85 -13.99 7.36
CA SER A 2 13.04 -14.06 6.14
C SER A 2 11.73 -13.30 6.38
N SER A 3 11.64 -12.06 5.90
CA SER A 3 10.35 -11.34 5.91
C SER A 3 9.38 -12.11 5.02
N ALA A 4 8.26 -12.55 5.59
CA ALA A 4 7.21 -13.28 4.87
C ALA A 4 6.77 -12.48 3.63
N ALA A 5 6.45 -13.17 2.54
CA ALA A 5 6.09 -12.47 1.32
C ALA A 5 4.75 -11.71 1.50
N PRO A 6 4.58 -10.50 0.95
CA PRO A 6 3.38 -9.65 1.18
C PRO A 6 2.05 -10.37 0.94
N GLU A 7 2.03 -11.27 -0.05
CA GLU A 7 0.88 -12.08 -0.43
C GLU A 7 0.44 -13.09 0.63
N THR A 8 1.33 -13.51 1.53
CA THR A 8 1.01 -14.47 2.60
C THR A 8 0.41 -13.82 3.84
N LEU A 9 0.45 -12.48 3.93
CA LEU A 9 0.00 -11.72 5.10
C LEU A 9 -1.47 -11.28 4.96
N SER A 10 -2.21 -11.32 6.07
CA SER A 10 -3.53 -10.70 6.17
C SER A 10 -3.43 -9.16 6.14
N ASN A 11 -4.52 -8.48 5.82
CA ASN A 11 -4.52 -7.00 5.79
C ASN A 11 -4.17 -6.37 7.15
N ALA A 12 -4.55 -7.02 8.25
CA ALA A 12 -4.24 -6.54 9.61
C ALA A 12 -2.74 -6.71 9.91
N GLU A 13 -2.14 -7.83 9.50
CA GLU A 13 -0.71 -8.06 9.65
C GLU A 13 0.11 -7.10 8.79
N ILE A 14 -0.30 -6.88 7.54
CA ILE A 14 0.35 -5.89 6.68
C ILE A 14 0.31 -4.49 7.33
N ALA A 15 -0.83 -4.08 7.89
CA ALA A 15 -0.95 -2.79 8.56
C ALA A 15 -0.02 -2.69 9.78
N ARG A 16 0.06 -3.74 10.60
CA ARG A 16 0.97 -3.79 11.75
C ARG A 16 2.43 -3.75 11.32
N GLU A 17 2.81 -4.48 10.27
CA GLU A 17 4.19 -4.50 9.78
C GLU A 17 4.60 -3.15 9.20
N ILE A 18 3.72 -2.48 8.45
CA ILE A 18 3.94 -1.11 7.97
C ILE A 18 4.16 -0.16 9.15
N GLN A 19 3.30 -0.20 10.17
CA GLN A 19 3.44 0.65 11.36
C GLN A 19 4.75 0.40 12.11
N ALA A 20 5.14 -0.87 12.28
CA ALA A 20 6.39 -1.23 12.92
C ALA A 20 7.62 -0.74 12.13
N LEU A 21 7.59 -0.81 10.80
CA LEU A 21 8.66 -0.32 9.94
C LEU A 21 8.75 1.22 9.97
N GLN A 22 7.60 1.90 9.98
CA GLN A 22 7.54 3.36 10.09
C GLN A 22 8.06 3.84 11.45
N ALA A 23 7.67 3.18 12.54
CA ALA A 23 8.16 3.51 13.88
C ALA A 23 9.69 3.39 13.96
N ARG A 24 10.26 2.28 13.45
CA ARG A 24 11.71 2.09 13.41
C ARG A 24 12.44 3.13 12.55
N ALA A 25 11.87 3.49 11.41
CA ALA A 25 12.44 4.53 10.57
C ALA A 25 12.42 5.89 11.29
N PHE A 26 11.32 6.20 11.97
CA PHE A 26 11.18 7.42 12.75
C PHE A 26 12.18 7.49 13.90
N GLU A 27 12.25 6.45 14.74
CA GLU A 27 13.25 6.33 15.82
C GLU A 27 14.67 6.57 15.30
N ARG A 28 15.00 5.99 14.13
CA ARG A 28 16.34 6.15 13.56
C ARG A 28 16.63 7.58 13.10
N TYR A 29 15.63 8.29 12.58
CA TYR A 29 15.76 9.70 12.21
C TYR A 29 15.81 10.60 13.45
N GLU A 30 15.08 10.29 14.51
CA GLU A 30 15.16 10.99 15.79
C GLU A 30 16.56 10.88 16.40
N ASP A 31 17.13 9.67 16.42
CA ASP A 31 18.53 9.46 16.82
C ASP A 31 19.51 10.28 15.96
N ALA A 32 19.24 10.37 14.65
CA ALA A 32 20.06 11.16 13.73
C ALA A 32 19.95 12.66 14.02
N ALA A 33 18.75 13.14 14.37
CA ALA A 33 18.52 14.52 14.75
C ALA A 33 19.28 14.88 16.02
N LEU A 34 19.21 14.05 17.06
CA LEU A 34 19.97 14.24 18.31
C LEU A 34 21.48 14.26 18.05
N GLN A 35 21.98 13.39 17.17
CA GLN A 35 23.40 13.39 16.78
C GLN A 35 23.80 14.63 15.98
N ALA A 36 22.92 15.11 15.09
CA ALA A 36 23.15 16.30 14.30
C ALA A 36 23.10 17.58 15.15
N GLU A 37 22.27 17.62 16.20
CA GLU A 37 22.28 18.70 17.18
C GLU A 37 23.58 18.72 18.01
N ALA A 38 24.10 17.54 18.36
CA ALA A 38 25.36 17.41 19.08
C ALA A 38 26.60 17.73 18.23
N ASP A 39 26.56 17.47 16.92
CA ASP A 39 27.63 17.81 15.95
C ASP A 39 27.05 18.47 14.68
N PRO A 40 26.73 19.79 14.74
CA PRO A 40 26.10 20.49 13.63
C PRO A 40 26.94 20.52 12.35
N ALA A 41 28.27 20.51 12.49
CA ALA A 41 29.19 20.54 11.36
C ALA A 41 29.14 19.25 10.53
N ARG A 42 28.68 18.13 11.13
CA ARG A 42 28.50 16.84 10.44
C ARG A 42 27.05 16.45 10.21
N SER A 43 26.11 17.36 10.49
CA SER A 43 24.67 17.12 10.39
C SER A 43 24.26 16.48 9.06
N GLU A 44 24.73 16.99 7.92
CA GLU A 44 24.44 16.44 6.59
C GLU A 44 24.88 14.99 6.45
N ALA A 45 26.09 14.64 6.92
CA ALA A 45 26.60 13.28 6.85
C ALA A 45 25.83 12.32 7.77
N ILE A 46 25.36 12.80 8.92
CA ILE A 46 24.54 12.06 9.89
C ILE A 46 23.18 11.72 9.27
N TYR A 47 22.50 12.71 8.67
CA TYR A 47 21.23 12.48 7.99
C TYR A 47 21.38 11.59 6.76
N ALA A 48 22.41 11.79 5.93
CA ALA A 48 22.66 10.94 4.76
C ALA A 48 22.96 9.48 5.15
N ARG A 49 23.51 9.25 6.34
CA ARG A 49 23.66 7.89 6.89
C ARG A 49 22.32 7.31 7.34
N ALA A 50 21.53 8.08 8.09
CA ALA A 50 20.21 7.66 8.54
C ALA A 50 19.27 7.34 7.36
N GLU A 51 19.33 8.12 6.29
CA GLU A 51 18.55 7.86 5.07
C GLU A 51 18.92 6.54 4.40
N ARG A 52 20.22 6.25 4.25
CA ARG A 52 20.69 4.97 3.71
C ARG A 52 20.30 3.78 4.57
N GLU A 53 20.31 3.94 5.90
CA GLU A 53 19.94 2.88 6.84
C GLU A 53 18.42 2.62 6.86
N THR A 54 17.60 3.65 6.66
CA THR A 54 16.13 3.54 6.66
C THR A 54 15.54 3.19 5.30
N ALA A 55 16.24 3.46 4.20
CA ALA A 55 15.84 3.12 2.83
C ALA A 55 15.27 1.69 2.64
N PRO A 56 15.89 0.60 3.15
CA PRO A 56 15.33 -0.74 3.00
C PRO A 56 13.99 -0.93 3.75
N TRP A 57 13.79 -0.26 4.88
CA TRP A 57 12.55 -0.33 5.65
C TRP A 57 11.42 0.41 4.93
N ILE A 58 11.73 1.57 4.37
CA ILE A 58 10.78 2.36 3.55
C ILE A 58 10.39 1.57 2.31
N ALA A 59 11.35 0.99 1.59
CA ALA A 59 11.08 0.16 0.42
C ALA A 59 10.17 -1.03 0.75
N ARG A 60 10.41 -1.68 1.90
CA ARG A 60 9.58 -2.78 2.39
C ARG A 60 8.16 -2.33 2.74
N ALA A 61 8.02 -1.20 3.43
CA ALA A 61 6.71 -0.64 3.77
C ALA A 61 5.91 -0.25 2.51
N SER A 62 6.57 0.30 1.49
CA SER A 62 5.95 0.60 0.19
C SER A 62 5.46 -0.66 -0.51
N ALA A 63 6.28 -1.71 -0.59
CA ALA A 63 5.89 -2.98 -1.20
C ALA A 63 4.65 -3.60 -0.51
N LEU A 64 4.59 -3.53 0.82
CA LEU A 64 3.45 -3.97 1.61
C LEU A 64 2.19 -3.12 1.34
N ASN A 65 2.34 -1.81 1.18
CA ASN A 65 1.23 -0.91 0.85
C ASN A 65 0.71 -1.15 -0.57
N ASP A 66 1.60 -1.38 -1.54
CA ASP A 66 1.24 -1.69 -2.92
C ASP A 66 0.38 -2.94 -3.01
N GLU A 67 0.70 -3.98 -2.24
CA GLU A 67 -0.12 -5.19 -2.16
C GLU A 67 -1.52 -4.91 -1.59
N ARG A 68 -1.63 -4.07 -0.55
CA ARG A 68 -2.94 -3.62 -0.05
C ARG A 68 -3.74 -2.91 -1.13
N VAL A 69 -3.12 -1.96 -1.83
CA VAL A 69 -3.77 -1.22 -2.92
C VAL A 69 -4.19 -2.16 -4.05
N ALA A 70 -3.35 -3.13 -4.41
CA ALA A 70 -3.66 -4.15 -5.41
C ALA A 70 -4.90 -4.97 -5.02
N ARG A 71 -5.02 -5.39 -3.75
CA ARG A 71 -6.21 -6.10 -3.24
C ARG A 71 -7.47 -5.24 -3.35
N TYR A 72 -7.40 -3.96 -2.99
CA TYR A 72 -8.54 -3.05 -3.13
C TYR A 72 -8.91 -2.83 -4.60
N ARG A 73 -7.93 -2.66 -5.49
CA ARG A 73 -8.16 -2.53 -6.94
C ARG A 73 -8.84 -3.77 -7.51
N ARG A 74 -8.39 -4.98 -7.14
CA ARG A 74 -9.03 -6.24 -7.56
C ARG A 74 -10.49 -6.31 -7.11
N ARG A 75 -10.79 -5.89 -5.87
CA ARG A 75 -12.18 -5.84 -5.37
C ARG A 75 -13.01 -4.82 -6.14
N ALA A 76 -12.48 -3.62 -6.38
CA ALA A 76 -13.15 -2.59 -7.17
C ALA A 76 -13.44 -3.05 -8.61
N GLN A 77 -12.51 -3.75 -9.24
CA GLN A 77 -12.71 -4.35 -10.57
C GLN A 77 -13.84 -5.38 -10.59
N ARG A 78 -13.95 -6.23 -9.54
CA ARG A 78 -15.07 -7.19 -9.43
C ARG A 78 -16.41 -6.48 -9.35
N TRP A 79 -16.52 -5.44 -8.54
CA TRP A 79 -17.73 -4.61 -8.45
C TRP A 79 -18.07 -3.93 -9.76
N ARG A 80 -17.07 -3.40 -10.47
CA ARG A 80 -17.27 -2.80 -11.79
C ARG A 80 -17.81 -3.82 -12.80
N ARG A 81 -17.27 -5.04 -12.81
CA ARG A 81 -17.78 -6.14 -13.67
C ARG A 81 -19.22 -6.50 -13.32
N ALA A 82 -19.55 -6.61 -12.03
CA ALA A 82 -20.92 -6.89 -11.59
C ALA A 82 -21.91 -5.79 -12.02
N ALA A 83 -21.53 -4.52 -11.87
CA ALA A 83 -22.36 -3.40 -12.32
C ALA A 83 -22.60 -3.43 -13.84
N MET A 84 -21.55 -3.70 -14.64
CA MET A 84 -21.69 -3.86 -16.09
C MET A 84 -22.59 -5.04 -16.46
N SER A 85 -22.49 -6.18 -15.77
CA SER A 85 -23.36 -7.33 -16.05
C SER A 85 -24.83 -7.05 -15.75
N VAL A 86 -25.13 -6.32 -14.66
CA VAL A 86 -26.51 -5.92 -14.34
C VAL A 86 -27.07 -4.98 -15.41
N GLY A 87 -26.28 -4.01 -15.87
CA GLY A 87 -26.67 -3.12 -16.96
C GLY A 87 -26.91 -3.87 -18.27
N LEU A 88 -26.04 -4.82 -18.62
CA LEU A 88 -26.18 -5.65 -19.82
C LEU A 88 -27.46 -6.49 -19.77
N VAL A 89 -27.70 -7.20 -18.65
CA VAL A 89 -28.90 -8.03 -18.48
C VAL A 89 -30.15 -7.17 -18.55
N GLY A 90 -30.18 -6.02 -17.87
CA GLY A 90 -31.30 -5.10 -17.92
C GLY A 90 -31.59 -4.60 -19.34
N ALA A 91 -30.55 -4.22 -20.10
CA ALA A 91 -30.69 -3.82 -21.49
C ALA A 91 -31.24 -4.95 -22.38
N CYS A 92 -30.74 -6.18 -22.21
CA CYS A 92 -31.25 -7.35 -22.93
C CYS A 92 -32.74 -7.62 -22.63
N VAL A 93 -33.18 -7.48 -21.38
CA VAL A 93 -34.59 -7.65 -21.01
C VAL A 93 -35.46 -6.60 -21.69
N VAL A 94 -35.03 -5.33 -21.69
CA VAL A 94 -35.78 -4.24 -22.36
C VAL A 94 -35.90 -4.49 -23.86
N VAL A 95 -34.80 -4.86 -24.52
CA VAL A 95 -34.79 -5.20 -25.96
C VAL A 95 -35.71 -6.38 -26.25
N TRP A 96 -35.66 -7.43 -25.42
CA TRP A 96 -36.53 -8.59 -25.56
C TRP A 96 -38.01 -8.22 -25.40
N MET A 97 -38.35 -7.37 -24.41
CA MET A 97 -39.71 -6.87 -24.24
C MET A 97 -40.17 -6.09 -25.47
N MET A 98 -39.35 -5.17 -25.99
CA MET A 98 -39.69 -4.41 -27.19
C MET A 98 -39.87 -5.29 -28.42
N ALA A 99 -39.02 -6.29 -28.60
CA ALA A 99 -39.12 -7.25 -29.70
C ALA A 99 -40.35 -8.17 -29.61
N ARG A 100 -40.86 -8.41 -28.39
CA ARG A 100 -42.09 -9.18 -28.17
C ARG A 100 -43.36 -8.35 -28.41
N THR A 101 -43.27 -7.03 -28.25
CA THR A 101 -44.41 -6.11 -28.43
C THR A 101 -44.53 -5.55 -29.86
N ALA A 102 -43.52 -5.78 -30.70
CA ALA A 102 -43.52 -5.45 -32.13
C ALA A 102 -44.02 -6.64 -32.96
#